data_AF-A0A250B2B4-F1
#
_entry.id   AF-A0A250B2B4-F1
#
_cell.length_a   1.000
_cell.length_b   1.000
_cell.length_c   1.000
_cell.angle_alpha   90.00
_cell.angle_beta   90.00
_cell.angle_gamma   90.00
#
_symmetry.space_group_name_H-M   'P 1'
#
loop_
_entity.id
_entity.type
_entity.pdbx_description
1 polymer ?
#
loop_
_entity_poly.entity_id
_entity_poly.type
_entity_poly.pdbx_seq_one_letter_code
_entity_poly.pdbx_strand_id
1 'polypeptide(L)'
;MTKTAIFAARQNEPCPECGAELVIRSGRHGPFLGCSQYPACQYIRPLKAQADGHIVKVLDGQQCPKCQATLLLRQGRYGMFIGCSNYPQCDHTEVIDKPDETSITCPQCGQGKLLQRKSRYGKVFHSCDRYPECQFALNFKPVAGECAYCHYPLLMEKRTAKGMVLYCASKLCGKPVATQE
;
A
#
# COMPACT_ATOMS: atom_id res chain seq x y z
N MET A 1 24.23 -19.48 -35.39
CA MET A 1 24.68 -18.18 -34.85
C MET A 1 24.29 -18.11 -33.40
N THR A 2 25.28 -18.30 -32.54
CA THR A 2 25.18 -18.43 -31.09
C THR A 2 24.60 -17.15 -30.48
N LYS A 3 23.49 -17.27 -29.75
CA LYS A 3 22.93 -16.19 -28.93
C LYS A 3 23.93 -15.85 -27.83
N THR A 4 24.79 -14.87 -28.11
CA THR A 4 25.71 -14.28 -27.14
C THR A 4 24.90 -13.74 -25.97
N ALA A 5 25.14 -14.33 -24.80
CA ALA A 5 24.50 -13.96 -23.55
C ALA A 5 24.84 -12.51 -23.19
N ILE A 6 23.81 -11.66 -23.15
CA ILE A 6 23.85 -10.31 -22.60
C ILE A 6 23.74 -10.45 -21.08
N PHE A 7 24.83 -10.86 -20.43
CA PHE A 7 25.02 -10.73 -18.98
C PHE A 7 26.47 -10.35 -18.70
N ALA A 8 26.92 -9.27 -19.32
CA ALA A 8 28.20 -8.64 -19.00
C ALA A 8 27.93 -7.44 -18.07
N ALA A 9 27.88 -7.71 -16.77
CA ALA A 9 28.19 -6.73 -15.74
C ALA A 9 28.84 -7.47 -14.57
N ARG A 10 30.11 -7.83 -14.75
CA ARG A 10 30.98 -8.22 -13.65
C ARG A 10 31.25 -6.96 -12.81
N GLN A 11 30.33 -6.62 -11.91
CA GLN A 11 30.67 -5.79 -10.76
C GLN A 11 31.40 -6.72 -9.78
N ASN A 12 32.69 -6.96 -10.05
CA ASN A 12 33.59 -7.76 -9.23
C ASN A 12 33.91 -6.98 -7.94
N GLU A 13 32.94 -6.86 -7.05
CA GLU A 13 33.19 -6.41 -5.68
C GLU A 13 33.67 -7.63 -4.86
N PRO A 14 34.86 -7.55 -4.23
CA PRO A 14 35.36 -8.63 -3.40
C PRO A 14 34.52 -8.77 -2.13
N CYS A 15 34.39 -9.99 -1.63
CA CYS A 15 33.72 -10.28 -0.38
C CYS A 15 34.48 -9.62 0.79
N PRO A 16 33.81 -8.89 1.70
CA PRO A 16 34.46 -8.24 2.84
C PRO A 16 34.99 -9.23 3.90
N GLU A 17 34.49 -10.47 3.92
CA GLU A 17 34.91 -11.48 4.91
C GLU A 17 36.13 -12.30 4.46
N CYS A 18 36.25 -12.58 3.16
CA CYS A 18 37.28 -13.50 2.66
C CYS A 18 38.02 -13.03 1.40
N GLY A 19 37.63 -11.89 0.82
CA GLY A 19 38.24 -11.35 -0.40
C GLY A 19 37.87 -12.08 -1.70
N ALA A 20 37.16 -13.20 -1.64
CA ALA A 20 36.72 -13.94 -2.82
C ALA A 20 35.63 -13.21 -3.61
N GLU A 21 35.46 -13.55 -4.89
CA GLU A 21 34.48 -12.89 -5.76
C GLU A 21 33.03 -13.11 -5.29
N LEU A 22 32.22 -12.06 -5.38
CA LEU A 22 30.77 -12.16 -5.17
C LEU A 22 30.06 -12.54 -6.47
N VAL A 23 29.21 -13.56 -6.40
CA VAL A 23 28.43 -14.08 -7.52
C VAL A 23 26.93 -13.85 -7.30
N ILE A 24 26.21 -13.51 -8.37
CA ILE A 24 24.76 -13.35 -8.31
C ILE A 24 24.10 -14.74 -8.24
N ARG A 25 23.38 -15.01 -7.15
CA ARG A 25 22.57 -16.21 -6.93
C ARG A 25 21.10 -15.82 -6.77
N SER A 26 20.19 -16.71 -7.12
CA SER A 26 18.74 -16.49 -6.99
C SER A 26 18.19 -17.24 -5.78
N GLY A 27 17.47 -16.55 -4.89
CA GLY A 27 16.81 -17.14 -3.73
C GLY A 27 15.31 -16.84 -3.67
N ARG A 28 14.63 -17.31 -2.61
CA ARG A 28 13.18 -17.09 -2.41
C ARG A 28 12.79 -15.61 -2.36
N HIS A 29 13.68 -14.75 -1.87
CA HIS A 29 13.44 -13.31 -1.69
C HIS A 29 14.00 -12.46 -2.84
N GLY A 30 14.40 -13.08 -3.96
CA GLY A 30 14.99 -12.42 -5.13
C GLY A 30 16.49 -12.73 -5.31
N PRO A 31 17.14 -12.12 -6.32
CA PRO A 31 18.55 -12.32 -6.57
C PRO A 31 19.41 -11.57 -5.54
N PHE A 32 20.51 -12.18 -5.11
CA PHE A 32 21.46 -11.67 -4.13
C PHE A 32 22.90 -11.96 -4.57
N LEU A 33 23.85 -11.17 -4.07
CA LEU A 33 25.28 -11.43 -4.17
C LEU A 33 25.69 -12.38 -3.05
N GLY A 34 26.22 -13.55 -3.38
CA GLY A 34 26.79 -14.50 -2.43
C GLY A 34 28.27 -14.73 -2.70
N CYS A 35 29.04 -15.06 -1.68
CA CYS A 35 30.43 -15.45 -1.86
C CYS A 35 30.56 -16.71 -2.75
N SER A 36 31.53 -16.71 -3.67
CA SER A 36 31.88 -17.89 -4.49
C SER A 36 32.37 -19.07 -3.65
N GLN A 37 32.97 -18.81 -2.48
CA GLN A 37 33.54 -19.81 -1.58
C GLN A 37 32.54 -20.44 -0.61
N TYR A 38 31.23 -20.31 -0.85
CA TYR A 38 30.22 -21.02 -0.08
C TYR A 38 30.39 -22.54 -0.20
N PRO A 39 30.34 -23.35 0.87
CA PRO A 39 29.87 -23.04 2.23
C PRO A 39 30.94 -22.54 3.22
N ALA A 40 32.21 -22.44 2.81
CA ALA A 40 33.29 -21.99 3.69
C ALA A 40 33.17 -20.50 4.08
N CYS A 41 32.59 -19.67 3.19
CA CYS A 41 32.18 -18.31 3.49
C CYS A 41 30.68 -18.15 3.22
N GLN A 42 29.91 -17.69 4.22
CA GLN A 42 28.45 -17.57 4.16
C GLN A 42 27.97 -16.14 3.90
N TYR A 43 28.88 -15.22 3.57
CA TYR A 43 28.54 -13.84 3.25
C TYR A 43 27.53 -13.74 2.10
N ILE A 44 26.45 -13.01 2.34
CA ILE A 44 25.41 -12.68 1.38
C ILE A 44 25.06 -11.19 1.48
N ARG A 45 24.78 -10.55 0.33
CA ARG A 45 24.32 -9.16 0.24
C ARG A 45 23.21 -9.04 -0.80
N PRO A 46 22.08 -8.35 -0.52
CA PRO A 46 21.05 -8.09 -1.53
C PRO A 46 21.59 -7.25 -2.70
N LEU A 47 21.17 -7.54 -3.93
CA LEU A 47 21.57 -6.76 -5.13
C LEU A 47 20.93 -5.37 -5.20
N LYS A 48 19.74 -5.23 -4.60
CA LYS A 48 19.06 -3.97 -4.45
C LYS A 48 18.76 -3.81 -2.97
N ALA A 49 19.10 -2.66 -2.39
CA ALA A 49 18.51 -2.25 -1.12
C ALA A 49 17.00 -2.23 -1.33
N GLN A 50 16.28 -3.25 -0.82
CA GLN A 50 14.85 -3.47 -1.06
C GLN A 50 13.94 -2.37 -0.46
N ALA A 51 14.48 -1.22 -0.05
CA ALA A 51 13.78 -0.21 0.75
C ALA A 51 13.70 1.19 0.09
N ASP A 52 14.53 1.49 -0.92
CA ASP A 52 14.46 2.80 -1.57
C ASP A 52 13.45 2.74 -2.71
N GLY A 53 12.17 2.89 -2.34
CA GLY A 53 11.09 3.09 -3.29
C GLY A 53 11.46 4.16 -4.32
N HIS A 54 11.01 3.97 -5.56
CA HIS A 54 11.31 4.89 -6.66
C HIS A 54 10.86 6.32 -6.29
N ILE A 55 11.78 7.29 -6.36
CA ILE A 55 11.44 8.70 -6.10
C ILE A 55 10.61 9.19 -7.27
N VAL A 56 9.33 9.46 -7.02
CA VAL A 56 8.37 9.95 -8.02
C VAL A 56 8.47 11.45 -8.15
N LYS A 57 8.59 12.18 -7.03
CA LYS A 57 8.62 13.64 -7.01
C LYS A 57 9.32 14.17 -5.77
N VAL A 58 10.10 15.25 -5.93
CA VAL A 58 10.63 16.04 -4.81
C VAL A 58 9.55 17.02 -4.37
N LEU A 59 9.21 17.04 -3.08
CA LEU A 59 8.21 17.96 -2.54
C LEU A 59 8.92 19.22 -2.01
N ASP A 60 9.28 20.11 -2.93
CA ASP A 60 9.90 21.38 -2.59
C ASP A 60 8.95 22.22 -1.71
N GLY A 61 9.40 22.54 -0.48
CA GLY A 61 8.62 23.29 0.52
C GLY A 61 8.05 22.45 1.68
N GLN A 62 8.09 21.12 1.59
CA GLN A 62 7.74 20.22 2.68
C GLN A 62 9.02 19.76 3.39
N GLN A 63 9.29 20.29 4.58
CA GLN A 63 10.46 19.93 5.38
C GLN A 63 10.10 18.86 6.39
N CYS A 64 11.00 17.92 6.59
CA CYS A 64 10.82 16.89 7.60
C CYS A 64 10.89 17.49 9.02
N PRO A 65 9.97 17.12 9.93
CA PRO A 65 9.96 17.62 11.30
C PRO A 65 11.17 17.14 12.14
N LYS A 66 11.89 16.10 11.70
CA LYS A 66 13.07 15.56 12.40
C LYS A 66 14.39 16.10 11.84
N CYS A 67 14.55 16.03 10.52
CA CYS A 67 15.82 16.30 9.83
C CYS A 67 15.86 17.72 9.21
N GLN A 68 14.72 18.42 9.11
CA GLN A 68 14.50 19.63 8.28
C GLN A 68 14.84 19.49 6.79
N ALA A 69 15.33 18.33 6.37
CA ALA A 69 15.62 18.04 4.97
C ALA A 69 14.31 17.89 4.17
N THR A 70 14.45 18.02 2.84
CA THR A 70 13.32 17.99 1.91
C THR A 70 12.63 16.63 1.92
N LEU A 71 11.30 16.66 1.93
CA LEU A 71 10.48 15.47 1.82
C LEU A 71 10.34 15.04 0.35
N LEU A 72 10.35 13.72 0.13
CA LEU A 72 10.29 13.09 -1.18
C LEU A 72 9.05 12.20 -1.26
N LEU A 73 8.33 12.29 -2.37
CA LEU A 73 7.31 11.32 -2.75
C LEU A 73 7.98 10.07 -3.32
N ARG A 74 7.92 8.96 -2.58
CA ARG A 74 8.47 7.65 -2.96
C ARG A 74 7.36 6.65 -3.24
N GLN A 75 7.58 5.76 -4.20
CA GLN A 75 6.68 4.64 -4.50
C GLN A 75 7.26 3.35 -3.94
N GLY A 76 6.64 2.83 -2.88
CA GLY A 76 7.00 1.55 -2.27
C GLY A 76 6.04 0.43 -2.64
N ARG A 77 6.27 -0.76 -2.07
CA ARG A 77 5.42 -1.94 -2.28
C ARG A 77 3.96 -1.76 -1.85
N TYR A 78 3.70 -0.87 -0.88
CA TYR A 78 2.38 -0.62 -0.30
C TYR A 78 1.69 0.62 -0.87
N GLY A 79 2.27 1.27 -1.87
CA GLY A 79 1.77 2.50 -2.44
C GLY A 79 2.75 3.66 -2.30
N MET A 80 2.25 4.85 -2.57
CA MET A 80 3.04 6.08 -2.48
C MET A 80 3.10 6.55 -1.03
N PHE A 81 4.28 6.97 -0.60
CA PHE A 81 4.53 7.53 0.71
C PHE A 81 5.50 8.69 0.61
N ILE A 82 5.46 9.58 1.59
CA ILE A 82 6.40 10.69 1.72
C ILE A 82 7.52 10.23 2.66
N GLY A 83 8.79 10.46 2.31
CA GLY A 83 9.95 10.14 3.16
C GLY A 83 11.01 11.24 3.17
N CYS A 84 11.82 11.35 4.24
CA CYS A 84 12.96 12.29 4.30
C CYS A 84 13.98 11.95 3.20
N SER A 85 14.57 12.98 2.57
CA SER A 85 15.65 12.80 1.59
C SER A 85 16.88 12.13 2.18
N ASN A 86 17.15 12.35 3.46
CA ASN A 86 18.33 11.83 4.16
C ASN A 86 18.15 10.40 4.72
N TYR A 87 17.20 9.62 4.22
CA TYR A 87 17.20 8.18 4.50
C TYR A 87 18.50 7.55 3.98
N PRO A 88 19.23 6.70 4.74
CA PRO A 88 18.84 5.99 5.96
C PRO A 88 19.17 6.70 7.29
N GLN A 89 19.72 7.91 7.27
CA GLN A 89 20.05 8.67 8.49
C GLN A 89 18.80 9.23 9.18
N CYS A 90 17.69 9.39 8.44
CA CYS A 90 16.40 9.80 8.97
C CYS A 90 15.26 8.92 8.45
N ASP A 91 14.63 8.17 9.37
CA ASP A 91 13.53 7.23 9.09
C ASP A 91 12.14 7.89 9.10
N HIS A 92 12.06 9.20 8.88
CA HIS A 92 10.77 9.90 8.83
C HIS A 92 9.98 9.50 7.58
N THR A 93 8.77 9.01 7.78
CA THR A 93 7.84 8.64 6.70
C THR A 93 6.41 9.06 7.04
N GLU A 94 5.68 9.52 6.04
CA GLU A 94 4.27 9.91 6.12
C GLU A 94 3.48 9.22 5.01
N VAL A 95 2.28 8.76 5.33
CA VAL A 95 1.38 8.16 4.35
C VAL A 95 0.47 9.24 3.80
N ILE A 96 0.39 9.34 2.46
CA ILE A 96 -0.39 10.37 1.75
C ILE A 96 -1.88 10.09 1.87
N ASP A 97 -2.22 8.80 1.81
CA ASP A 97 -3.58 8.31 1.99
C ASP A 97 -3.95 8.40 3.47
N LYS A 98 -4.23 9.60 3.97
CA LYS A 98 -5.14 9.71 5.10
C LYS A 98 -6.44 9.08 4.61
N PRO A 99 -6.91 7.98 5.20
CA PRO A 99 -8.20 7.43 4.84
C PRO A 99 -9.21 8.56 5.03
N ASP A 100 -9.94 8.93 3.97
CA ASP A 100 -11.01 9.92 4.12
C ASP A 100 -11.89 9.43 5.26
N GLU A 101 -11.97 10.23 6.33
CA GLU A 101 -12.84 9.93 7.45
C GLU A 101 -14.27 10.10 6.94
N THR A 102 -14.85 9.02 6.41
CA THR A 102 -16.28 8.99 6.17
C THR A 102 -16.96 9.20 7.52
N SER A 103 -17.64 10.32 7.69
CA SER A 103 -18.35 10.71 8.92
C SER A 103 -19.58 9.84 9.22
N ILE A 104 -19.67 8.65 8.61
CA ILE A 104 -20.81 7.75 8.67
C ILE A 104 -20.60 6.75 9.79
N THR A 105 -21.56 6.70 10.71
CA THR A 105 -21.56 5.75 11.83
C THR A 105 -21.76 4.33 11.34
N CYS A 106 -21.03 3.39 11.93
CA CYS A 106 -21.13 1.98 11.62
C CYS A 106 -22.51 1.44 12.08
N PRO A 107 -23.34 0.91 11.17
CA PRO A 107 -24.69 0.43 11.52
C PRO A 107 -24.66 -0.86 12.33
N GLN A 108 -23.53 -1.58 12.37
CA GLN A 108 -23.40 -2.82 13.13
C GLN A 108 -23.08 -2.60 14.60
N CYS A 109 -22.28 -1.57 14.94
CA CYS A 109 -21.89 -1.31 16.32
C CYS A 109 -22.43 0.01 16.90
N GLY A 110 -22.95 0.91 16.06
CA GLY A 110 -23.52 2.21 16.48
C GLY A 110 -22.54 3.22 17.07
N GLN A 111 -21.31 2.80 17.39
CA GLN A 111 -20.32 3.61 18.11
C GLN A 111 -19.10 3.96 17.25
N GLY A 112 -18.71 3.06 16.34
CA GLY A 112 -17.57 3.26 15.45
C GLY A 112 -17.94 4.04 14.18
N LYS A 113 -16.94 4.61 13.51
CA LYS A 113 -17.08 5.25 12.19
C LYS A 113 -16.56 4.35 11.08
N LEU A 114 -17.06 4.54 9.87
CA LEU A 114 -16.52 3.89 8.68
C LEU A 114 -15.29 4.65 8.18
N LEU A 115 -14.20 3.94 7.94
CA LEU A 115 -12.95 4.49 7.40
C LEU A 115 -12.63 3.83 6.06
N GLN A 116 -12.21 4.65 5.09
CA GLN A 116 -11.77 4.18 3.78
C GLN A 116 -10.38 3.52 3.84
N ARG A 117 -10.26 2.23 3.57
CA ARG A 117 -9.00 1.46 3.58
C ARG A 117 -8.71 0.88 2.20
N LYS A 118 -7.42 0.64 1.91
CA LYS A 118 -6.97 -0.03 0.69
C LYS A 118 -6.57 -1.47 1.02
N SER A 119 -7.06 -2.43 0.23
CA SER A 119 -6.65 -3.83 0.33
C SER A 119 -5.24 -4.02 -0.23
N ARG A 120 -4.62 -5.19 0.02
CA ARG A 120 -3.32 -5.58 -0.59
C ARG A 120 -3.32 -5.54 -2.13
N TYR A 121 -4.49 -5.59 -2.75
CA TYR A 121 -4.68 -5.56 -4.20
C TYR A 121 -5.02 -4.16 -4.72
N GLY A 122 -4.95 -3.12 -3.87
CA GLY A 122 -5.26 -1.74 -4.22
C GLY A 122 -6.75 -1.40 -4.28
N LYS A 123 -7.65 -2.38 -4.13
CA LYS A 123 -9.09 -2.11 -4.06
C LYS A 123 -9.44 -1.39 -2.76
N VAL A 124 -10.17 -0.29 -2.88
CA VAL A 124 -10.69 0.50 -1.76
C VAL A 124 -11.90 -0.22 -1.14
N PHE A 125 -11.98 -0.21 0.18
CA PHE A 125 -13.12 -0.71 0.95
C PHE A 125 -13.29 0.17 2.20
N HIS A 126 -14.48 0.21 2.78
CA HIS A 126 -14.80 0.98 3.97
C HIS A 126 -15.03 0.02 5.13
N SER A 127 -14.29 0.15 6.23
CA SER A 127 -14.45 -0.71 7.40
C SER A 127 -14.67 0.09 8.67
N CYS A 128 -15.25 -0.54 9.68
CA CYS A 128 -15.34 0.05 11.02
C CYS A 128 -13.92 0.36 11.56
N ASP A 129 -13.78 1.49 12.26
CA ASP A 129 -12.58 1.87 13.01
C ASP A 129 -12.29 0.94 14.20
N ARG A 130 -13.34 0.39 14.82
CA ARG A 130 -13.28 -0.57 15.93
C ARG A 130 -12.90 -1.99 15.54
N TYR A 131 -12.18 -2.20 14.45
CA TYR A 131 -11.61 -3.51 14.14
C TYR A 131 -10.52 -3.84 15.19
N PRO A 132 -10.50 -5.03 15.82
CA PRO A 132 -11.18 -6.28 15.44
C PRO A 132 -12.55 -6.55 16.07
N GLU A 133 -13.02 -5.70 17.00
CA GLU A 133 -14.31 -5.85 17.71
C GLU A 133 -15.51 -5.78 16.76
N CYS A 134 -15.44 -4.91 15.74
CA CYS A 134 -16.44 -4.78 14.69
C CYS A 134 -15.85 -5.10 13.32
N GLN A 135 -16.27 -6.21 12.71
CA GLN A 135 -15.78 -6.68 11.40
C GLN A 135 -16.63 -6.18 10.22
N PHE A 136 -17.39 -5.10 10.41
CA PHE A 136 -18.20 -4.51 9.35
C PHE A 136 -17.30 -3.94 8.25
N ALA A 137 -17.54 -4.36 7.01
CA ALA A 137 -16.80 -3.90 5.84
C ALA A 137 -17.71 -3.81 4.60
N LEU A 138 -17.48 -2.78 3.77
CA LEU A 138 -18.18 -2.51 2.52
C LEU A 138 -17.19 -2.23 1.40
N ASN A 139 -17.37 -2.84 0.24
CA ASN A 139 -16.49 -2.62 -0.92
C ASN A 139 -16.84 -1.34 -1.71
N PHE A 140 -18.05 -0.82 -1.52
CA PHE A 140 -18.56 0.35 -2.21
C PHE A 140 -18.53 1.57 -1.29
N LYS A 141 -18.67 2.76 -1.86
CA LYS A 141 -18.70 4.00 -1.10
C LYS A 141 -19.97 4.07 -0.27
N PRO A 142 -19.87 4.19 1.07
CA PRO A 142 -21.03 4.32 1.94
C PRO A 142 -21.64 5.72 1.80
N VAL A 143 -22.97 5.77 1.82
CA VAL A 143 -23.76 7.01 1.81
C VAL A 143 -24.74 6.95 2.96
N ALA A 144 -24.81 8.02 3.75
CA ALA A 144 -25.82 8.16 4.79
C ALA A 144 -27.20 8.26 4.15
N GLY A 145 -28.10 7.36 4.49
CA GLY A 145 -29.45 7.32 3.94
C GLY A 145 -30.21 6.09 4.40
N GLU A 146 -31.53 6.22 4.48
CA GLU A 146 -32.40 5.14 4.90
C GLU A 146 -32.94 4.36 3.70
N CYS A 147 -32.95 3.04 3.79
CA CYS A 147 -33.51 2.20 2.74
C CYS A 147 -35.05 2.18 2.81
N ALA A 148 -35.72 2.55 1.72
CA ALA A 148 -37.18 2.53 1.60
C ALA A 148 -37.85 1.15 1.79
N TYR A 149 -37.09 0.05 1.72
CA TYR A 149 -37.65 -1.31 1.82
C TYR A 149 -37.46 -1.97 3.19
N CYS A 150 -36.38 -1.63 3.90
CA CYS A 150 -36.00 -2.31 5.13
C CYS A 150 -35.58 -1.35 6.25
N HIS A 151 -35.73 -0.04 6.03
CA HIS A 151 -35.40 1.01 6.99
C HIS A 151 -33.95 0.97 7.49
N TYR A 152 -33.06 0.38 6.70
CA TYR A 152 -31.65 0.27 7.05
C TYR A 152 -30.93 1.61 6.85
N PRO A 153 -30.15 2.11 7.84
CA PRO A 153 -29.65 3.49 7.87
C PRO A 153 -28.40 3.74 7.03
N LEU A 154 -28.04 2.80 6.14
CA LEU A 154 -26.83 2.90 5.33
C LEU A 154 -27.08 2.45 3.89
N LEU A 155 -26.67 3.29 2.94
CA LEU A 155 -26.69 3.02 1.51
C LEU A 155 -25.27 2.91 0.97
N MET A 156 -25.16 2.38 -0.25
CA MET A 156 -23.91 2.27 -0.98
C MET A 156 -24.08 2.69 -2.44
N GLU A 157 -23.12 3.45 -2.96
CA GLU A 157 -23.08 3.87 -4.36
C GLU A 157 -22.57 2.74 -5.26
N LYS A 158 -23.33 2.44 -6.31
CA LYS A 158 -22.87 1.56 -7.40
C LYS A 158 -23.00 2.27 -8.74
N ARG A 159 -21.97 2.14 -9.57
CA ARG A 159 -21.98 2.63 -10.95
C ARG A 159 -22.65 1.60 -11.85
N THR A 160 -23.77 1.98 -12.46
CA THR A 160 -24.52 1.18 -13.43
C THR A 160 -24.47 1.86 -14.79
N ALA A 161 -24.85 1.17 -15.88
CA ALA A 161 -24.88 1.72 -17.24
C ALA A 161 -25.73 3.01 -17.36
N LYS A 162 -26.73 3.19 -16.50
CA LYS A 162 -27.63 4.35 -16.49
C LYS A 162 -27.15 5.52 -15.59
N GLY A 163 -26.01 5.37 -14.92
CA GLY A 163 -25.49 6.38 -13.98
C GLY A 163 -25.19 5.82 -12.59
N MET A 164 -25.10 6.72 -11.60
CA MET A 164 -24.89 6.34 -10.20
C MET A 164 -26.23 6.00 -9.54
N VAL A 165 -26.32 4.79 -8.98
CA VAL A 165 -27.53 4.29 -8.30
C VAL A 165 -27.17 3.89 -6.88
N LEU A 166 -27.99 4.31 -5.91
CA LEU A 166 -27.83 3.90 -4.52
C LEU A 166 -28.45 2.52 -4.30
N TYR A 167 -27.78 1.69 -3.52
CA TYR A 167 -28.28 0.38 -3.09
C TYR A 167 -28.25 0.30 -1.58
N CYS A 168 -29.16 -0.48 -0.99
CA CYS A 168 -29.11 -0.78 0.43
C CYS A 168 -27.80 -1.51 0.78
N ALA A 169 -27.08 -1.06 1.82
CA ALA A 169 -25.82 -1.68 2.26
C ALA A 169 -26.04 -2.98 3.06
N SER A 170 -27.28 -3.26 3.50
CA SER A 170 -27.59 -4.51 4.19
C SER A 170 -27.49 -5.72 3.25
N LYS A 171 -26.78 -6.76 3.70
CA LYS A 171 -26.61 -8.03 2.97
C LYS A 171 -27.95 -8.73 2.69
N LEU A 172 -28.98 -8.49 3.51
CA LEU A 172 -30.29 -9.13 3.39
C LEU A 172 -31.20 -8.44 2.36
N CYS A 173 -31.03 -7.13 2.13
CA CYS A 173 -31.89 -6.38 1.24
C CYS A 173 -31.26 -6.23 -0.15
N GLY A 174 -30.12 -5.54 -0.25
CA GLY A 174 -29.41 -5.31 -1.52
C GLY A 174 -30.23 -4.65 -2.64
N LYS A 175 -31.41 -4.10 -2.36
CA LYS A 175 -32.29 -3.48 -3.37
C LYS A 175 -31.80 -2.07 -3.75
N PRO A 176 -31.99 -1.64 -5.01
CA PRO A 176 -31.72 -0.27 -5.42
C PRO A 176 -32.70 0.70 -4.75
N VAL A 177 -32.19 1.80 -4.23
CA VAL A 177 -32.99 2.91 -3.68
C VAL A 177 -32.96 4.02 -4.72
N ALA A 178 -34.14 4.42 -5.20
CA ALA A 178 -34.26 5.58 -6.06
C ALA A 178 -34.01 6.83 -5.20
N THR A 179 -32.98 7.61 -5.54
CA THR A 179 -32.81 8.97 -5.03
C THR A 179 -33.98 9.79 -5.54
N GLN A 180 -34.92 10.16 -4.67
CA GLN A 180 -35.85 11.25 -4.98
C GLN A 180 -35.02 12.54 -4.90
N GLU A 181 -34.95 13.26 -6.01
CA GLU A 181 -34.42 14.63 -6.07
C GLU A 181 -35.31 15.59 -5.29
#